data_AF-A0A1S2ZLB2-F1
#
_entry.id   AF-A0A1S2ZLB2-F1
#
_cell.length_a   1.000
_cell.length_b   1.000
_cell.length_c   1.000
_cell.angle_alpha   90.00
_cell.angle_beta   90.00
_cell.angle_gamma   90.00
#
_symmetry.space_group_name_H-M   'P 1'
#
loop_
_entity.id
_entity.type
_entity.pdbx_description
1 polymer ?
#
loop_
_entity_poly.entity_id
_entity_poly.type
_entity_poly.pdbx_seq_one_letter_code
_entity_poly.pdbx_strand_id
1 'polypeptide(L)'
;MLAARTGAAGGQIPEENPKLRKQPGFSVGSKDRSPKKVSENGKDSSLSPLGQTQIRARQLALVREVEMNWYLKLCDLSNEHTTAYTTGMPHRNLGKSGLRVSCLGLGTWVTFGGQISDEVAERLMTIAYESGVNLFDTAEVYAAGKAEVILGSIIKKKGWRRSSLVITTKLYWGGKAETERGLSRKHIIEGLKGSLQRLQLEYVDVVFANRPDSNTPMEEIVRAMTHVINQGMAMYWGTSRWSAMEIMEAYSVARQFNMIPPVCEQAEYHLFQREKVEVQLPELYHKIGVGAMTWSPLACGIISGKYGSGVPESSRASLKCYQWLKERIVSEEGRKQQNKLKDLSPIAERLGCTLPQLAVAWCLRNEGVSSVLLGSSTPEQLIENLGAIQVLPKMTAHVVSEIDNILRNKPYSKKDYRS
;
A
#
# COMPACT_ATOMS: atom_id res chain seq x y z
N MET A 1 -42.66 27.22 -24.35
CA MET A 1 -43.53 27.40 -25.54
C MET A 1 -43.32 26.21 -26.48
N LEU A 2 -44.43 25.47 -26.75
CA LEU A 2 -44.79 24.54 -27.85
C LEU A 2 -43.74 23.54 -28.40
N ALA A 3 -44.04 22.29 -28.78
CA ALA A 3 -45.24 21.45 -28.78
C ALA A 3 -44.77 20.02 -29.17
N ALA A 4 -45.11 18.96 -28.44
CA ALA A 4 -46.20 18.01 -28.70
C ALA A 4 -46.27 17.39 -30.11
N ARG A 5 -46.05 16.06 -30.19
CA ARG A 5 -46.74 15.15 -31.12
C ARG A 5 -47.00 13.80 -30.44
N THR A 6 -48.28 13.48 -30.33
CA THR A 6 -48.90 12.21 -29.93
C THR A 6 -49.07 11.28 -31.13
N GLY A 7 -49.05 9.97 -30.88
CA GLY A 7 -49.54 8.95 -31.81
C GLY A 7 -49.68 7.59 -31.11
N ALA A 8 -50.91 7.11 -30.97
CA ALA A 8 -51.29 5.87 -30.30
C ALA A 8 -51.76 4.81 -31.33
N ALA A 9 -51.43 3.54 -31.08
CA ALA A 9 -52.11 2.30 -31.48
C ALA A 9 -51.21 1.16 -30.92
N GLY A 10 -51.64 0.16 -30.15
CA GLY A 10 -52.85 -0.65 -30.20
C GLY A 10 -52.43 -2.08 -30.56
N GLY A 11 -52.38 -3.01 -29.59
CA GLY A 11 -51.95 -4.39 -29.84
C GLY A 11 -51.86 -5.29 -28.61
N GLN A 12 -53.02 -5.80 -28.19
CA GLN A 12 -53.36 -7.02 -27.41
C GLN A 12 -52.23 -7.90 -26.82
N ILE A 13 -52.28 -8.10 -25.50
CA ILE A 13 -51.69 -9.23 -24.77
C ILE A 13 -52.87 -10.06 -24.24
N PRO A 14 -52.95 -11.40 -24.45
CA PRO A 14 -53.99 -12.21 -23.85
C PRO A 14 -53.62 -12.65 -22.43
N GLU A 15 -54.55 -12.45 -21.51
CA GLU A 15 -54.66 -13.19 -20.26
C GLU A 15 -55.06 -14.64 -20.54
N GLU A 16 -54.37 -15.62 -19.94
CA GLU A 16 -55.00 -16.86 -19.48
C GLU A 16 -54.24 -17.40 -18.25
N ASN A 17 -55.00 -17.63 -17.18
CA ASN A 17 -54.64 -18.28 -15.91
C ASN A 17 -55.85 -19.20 -15.60
N PRO A 18 -55.86 -20.17 -14.66
CA PRO A 18 -54.78 -20.86 -13.94
C PRO A 18 -54.97 -22.41 -13.95
N LYS A 19 -53.94 -23.19 -13.58
CA LYS A 19 -54.16 -24.53 -12.98
C LYS A 19 -53.26 -24.77 -11.76
N LEU A 20 -53.96 -24.86 -10.63
CA LEU A 20 -53.56 -25.35 -9.33
C LEU A 20 -52.61 -26.57 -9.37
N ARG A 21 -51.55 -26.55 -8.54
CA ARG A 21 -51.19 -27.74 -7.75
C ARG A 21 -50.52 -27.41 -6.42
N LYS A 22 -51.20 -27.89 -5.38
CA LYS A 22 -51.00 -27.87 -3.92
C LYS A 22 -49.56 -28.09 -3.42
N GLN A 23 -49.18 -27.29 -2.43
CA GLN A 23 -48.14 -27.58 -1.44
C GLN A 23 -48.63 -28.64 -0.41
N PRO A 24 -47.74 -29.42 0.22
CA PRO A 24 -48.04 -30.07 1.48
C PRO A 24 -47.56 -29.20 2.65
N GLY A 25 -48.51 -28.89 3.54
CA GLY A 25 -48.26 -28.14 4.77
C GLY A 25 -47.52 -28.94 5.83
N PHE A 26 -46.78 -28.22 6.68
CA PHE A 26 -46.32 -28.72 7.96
C PHE A 26 -47.13 -28.09 9.08
N SER A 27 -47.65 -28.97 9.94
CA SER A 27 -48.61 -28.72 11.01
C SER A 27 -48.02 -27.95 12.18
N VAL A 28 -48.80 -26.99 12.70
CA VAL A 28 -48.63 -26.36 14.01
C VAL A 28 -49.10 -27.35 15.08
N GLY A 29 -48.16 -27.92 15.84
CA GLY A 29 -48.42 -28.70 17.03
C GLY A 29 -48.23 -27.84 18.27
N SER A 30 -49.33 -27.39 18.85
CA SER A 30 -49.36 -26.77 20.19
C SER A 30 -49.01 -27.83 21.25
N LYS A 31 -47.99 -27.55 22.06
CA LYS A 31 -47.85 -28.16 23.40
C LYS A 31 -47.40 -27.08 24.38
N ASP A 32 -48.35 -26.67 25.19
CA ASP A 32 -48.15 -26.01 26.47
C ASP A 32 -47.07 -26.71 27.30
N ARG A 33 -46.01 -25.97 27.63
CA ARG A 33 -45.28 -26.15 28.89
C ARG A 33 -44.87 -24.78 29.42
N SER A 34 -45.58 -24.36 30.45
CA SER A 34 -45.24 -23.29 31.38
C SER A 34 -43.77 -23.34 31.85
N PRO A 35 -43.12 -22.19 32.11
CA PRO A 35 -41.68 -22.09 32.30
C PRO A 35 -41.27 -22.50 33.71
N LYS A 36 -40.29 -23.40 33.83
CA LYS A 36 -39.54 -23.58 35.08
C LYS A 36 -38.53 -22.44 35.21
N LYS A 37 -38.77 -21.55 36.19
CA LYS A 37 -37.75 -20.65 36.76
C LYS A 37 -36.57 -21.49 37.24
N VAL A 38 -35.38 -21.23 36.70
CA VAL A 38 -34.10 -21.66 37.29
C VAL A 38 -33.16 -20.45 37.28
N SER A 39 -33.00 -19.91 38.49
CA SER A 39 -31.92 -19.08 39.04
C SER A 39 -31.00 -18.31 38.08
N GLU A 40 -31.07 -16.99 38.22
CA GLU A 40 -29.95 -16.08 38.02
C GLU A 40 -28.66 -16.63 38.64
N ASN A 41 -27.67 -16.87 37.80
CA ASN A 41 -26.28 -16.82 38.20
C ASN A 41 -25.58 -15.94 37.17
N GLY A 42 -25.53 -14.64 37.48
CA GLY A 42 -24.75 -13.66 36.77
C GLY A 42 -23.28 -14.05 36.81
N LYS A 43 -22.78 -14.59 35.71
CA LYS A 43 -21.37 -14.46 35.35
C LYS A 43 -21.32 -13.31 34.36
N ASP A 44 -20.93 -12.13 34.85
CA ASP A 44 -20.46 -11.04 34.02
C ASP A 44 -19.30 -11.56 33.16
N SER A 45 -19.61 -11.99 31.94
CA SER A 45 -18.62 -12.18 30.90
C SER A 45 -18.29 -10.80 30.33
N SER A 46 -17.65 -9.95 31.14
CA SER A 46 -17.11 -8.69 30.66
C SER A 46 -16.00 -9.02 29.65
N LEU A 47 -16.31 -8.89 28.36
CA LEU A 47 -15.34 -8.99 27.29
C LEU A 47 -14.15 -8.06 27.58
N SER A 48 -12.94 -8.51 27.26
CA SER A 48 -11.73 -7.70 27.43
C SER A 48 -11.88 -6.34 26.70
N PRO A 49 -11.20 -5.27 27.15
CA PRO A 49 -11.28 -3.96 26.50
C PRO A 49 -10.98 -4.01 24.99
N LEU A 50 -10.10 -4.95 24.58
CA LEU A 50 -9.81 -5.24 23.17
C LEU A 50 -11.02 -5.82 22.43
N GLY A 51 -11.73 -6.78 23.05
CA GLY A 51 -12.94 -7.39 22.50
C GLY A 51 -14.10 -6.39 22.37
N GLN A 52 -14.29 -5.50 23.35
CA GLN A 52 -15.29 -4.43 23.27
C GLN A 52 -14.98 -3.42 22.15
N THR A 53 -13.69 -3.10 21.96
CA THR A 53 -13.24 -2.21 20.89
C THR A 53 -13.47 -2.83 19.50
N GLN A 54 -13.20 -4.13 19.34
CA GLN A 54 -13.46 -4.85 18.09
C GLN A 54 -14.95 -4.93 17.75
N ILE A 55 -15.82 -5.13 18.74
CA ILE A 55 -17.27 -5.15 18.53
C ILE A 55 -17.76 -3.76 18.09
N ARG A 56 -17.33 -2.69 18.76
CA ARG A 56 -17.65 -1.32 18.34
C ARG A 56 -17.17 -1.01 16.93
N ALA A 57 -15.96 -1.43 16.58
CA ALA A 57 -15.42 -1.25 15.23
C ALA A 57 -16.27 -1.98 14.18
N ARG A 58 -16.70 -3.22 14.47
CA ARG A 58 -17.62 -3.98 13.60
C ARG A 58 -18.98 -3.31 13.45
N GLN A 59 -19.57 -2.83 14.55
CA GLN A 59 -20.85 -2.12 14.50
C GLN A 59 -20.75 -0.84 13.66
N LEU A 60 -19.71 -0.04 13.85
CA LEU A 60 -19.47 1.16 13.05
C LEU A 60 -19.24 0.84 11.57
N ALA A 61 -18.52 -0.25 11.26
CA ALA A 61 -18.32 -0.70 9.90
C ALA A 61 -19.66 -1.07 9.23
N LEU A 62 -20.53 -1.80 9.95
CA LEU A 62 -21.85 -2.18 9.46
C LEU A 62 -22.73 -0.95 9.19
N VAL A 63 -22.74 0.03 10.11
CA VAL A 63 -23.49 1.28 9.92
C VAL A 63 -23.03 2.02 8.65
N ARG A 64 -21.71 2.16 8.47
CA ARG A 64 -21.14 2.79 7.27
C ARG A 64 -21.50 2.03 5.99
N GLU A 65 -21.52 0.71 6.05
CA GLU A 65 -21.91 -0.13 4.92
C GLU A 65 -23.39 0.08 4.56
N VAL A 66 -24.27 0.16 5.55
CA VAL A 66 -25.70 0.46 5.34
C VAL A 66 -25.89 1.85 4.74
N GLU A 67 -25.24 2.87 5.31
CA GLU A 67 -25.29 4.26 4.81
C GLU A 67 -24.78 4.35 3.36
N MET A 68 -23.65 3.71 3.07
CA MET A 68 -23.06 3.71 1.73
C MET A 68 -23.97 2.98 0.74
N ASN A 69 -24.52 1.81 1.10
CA ASN A 69 -25.45 1.08 0.25
C ASN A 69 -26.73 1.87 -0.03
N TRP A 70 -27.23 2.61 0.95
CA TRP A 70 -28.37 3.51 0.77
C TRP A 70 -28.04 4.65 -0.21
N TYR A 71 -26.89 5.32 -0.04
CA TYR A 71 -26.45 6.38 -0.94
C TYR A 71 -26.20 5.88 -2.38
N LEU A 72 -25.53 4.74 -2.54
CA LEU A 72 -25.28 4.16 -3.86
C LEU A 72 -26.60 3.87 -4.59
N LYS A 73 -27.59 3.30 -3.89
CA LYS A 73 -28.92 3.07 -4.46
C LYS A 73 -29.61 4.36 -4.91
N LEU A 74 -29.47 5.46 -4.18
CA LEU A 74 -30.00 6.77 -4.60
C LEU A 74 -29.37 7.28 -5.90
N CYS A 75 -28.16 6.84 -6.22
CA CYS A 75 -27.44 7.21 -7.43
C CYS A 75 -27.49 6.14 -8.53
N ASP A 76 -28.37 5.14 -8.42
CA ASP A 76 -28.44 3.98 -9.33
C ASP A 76 -27.11 3.21 -9.44
N LEU A 77 -26.34 3.19 -8.35
CA LEU A 77 -25.08 2.45 -8.22
C LEU A 77 -25.22 1.28 -7.24
N SER A 78 -24.35 0.29 -7.40
CA SER A 78 -24.22 -0.86 -6.49
C SER A 78 -22.83 -0.88 -5.85
N ASN A 79 -22.72 -1.44 -4.65
CA ASN A 79 -21.42 -1.74 -4.03
C ASN A 79 -20.56 -2.66 -4.90
N GLU A 80 -21.20 -3.49 -5.73
CA GLU A 80 -20.54 -4.37 -6.69
C GLU A 80 -19.71 -3.61 -7.75
N HIS A 81 -20.01 -2.32 -7.96
CA HIS A 81 -19.26 -1.46 -8.86
C HIS A 81 -18.02 -0.82 -8.21
N THR A 82 -17.82 -1.01 -6.90
CA THR A 82 -16.67 -0.42 -6.20
C THR A 82 -15.40 -1.21 -6.50
N THR A 83 -14.27 -0.51 -6.59
CA THR A 83 -12.95 -1.14 -6.77
C THR A 83 -12.65 -2.16 -5.67
N ALA A 84 -13.10 -1.91 -4.44
CA ALA A 84 -12.91 -2.84 -3.33
C ALA A 84 -13.63 -4.18 -3.58
N TYR A 85 -14.87 -4.15 -4.10
CA TYR A 85 -15.62 -5.36 -4.41
C TYR A 85 -15.06 -6.10 -5.63
N THR A 86 -14.71 -5.37 -6.70
CA THR A 86 -14.28 -5.99 -7.96
C THR A 86 -12.88 -6.58 -7.91
N THR A 87 -11.95 -6.01 -7.12
CA THR A 87 -10.55 -6.44 -7.10
C THR A 87 -10.12 -7.10 -5.79
N GLY A 88 -10.87 -6.88 -4.70
CA GLY A 88 -10.49 -7.33 -3.36
C GLY A 88 -9.26 -6.64 -2.78
N MET A 89 -8.73 -5.59 -3.41
CA MET A 89 -7.54 -4.86 -2.95
C MET A 89 -7.82 -4.14 -1.61
N PRO A 90 -7.14 -4.52 -0.51
CA PRO A 90 -7.29 -3.83 0.76
C PRO A 90 -6.74 -2.41 0.67
N HIS A 91 -7.52 -1.44 1.15
CA HIS A 91 -7.08 -0.05 1.29
C HIS A 91 -6.94 0.32 2.78
N ARG A 92 -5.91 1.10 3.10
CA ARG A 92 -5.60 1.55 4.46
C ARG A 92 -5.26 3.04 4.45
N ASN A 93 -5.41 3.69 5.59
CA ASN A 93 -4.91 5.05 5.76
C ASN A 93 -3.37 5.05 5.74
N LEU A 94 -2.79 6.07 5.12
CA LEU A 94 -1.35 6.32 5.16
C LEU A 94 -1.02 7.00 6.50
N GLY A 95 -0.56 6.21 7.47
CA GLY A 95 -0.44 6.68 8.85
C GLY A 95 -1.80 7.03 9.47
N LYS A 96 -1.85 8.12 10.24
CA LYS A 96 -3.10 8.69 10.77
C LYS A 96 -3.72 9.74 9.83
N SER A 97 -3.17 9.96 8.63
CA SER A 97 -3.74 10.90 7.66
C SER A 97 -5.07 10.38 7.08
N GLY A 98 -5.82 11.27 6.42
CA GLY A 98 -7.04 10.90 5.68
C GLY A 98 -6.79 10.19 4.35
N LEU A 99 -5.55 10.19 3.85
CA LEU A 99 -5.19 9.62 2.56
C LEU A 99 -5.29 8.08 2.62
N ARG A 100 -6.12 7.49 1.77
CA ARG A 100 -6.26 6.02 1.66
C ARG A 100 -5.46 5.49 0.47
N VAL A 101 -4.57 4.55 0.76
CA VAL A 101 -3.72 3.87 -0.23
C VAL A 101 -4.05 2.39 -0.28
N SER A 102 -3.93 1.79 -1.46
CA SER A 102 -3.89 0.34 -1.61
C SER A 102 -2.72 -0.24 -0.81
N CYS A 103 -2.92 -1.42 -0.19
CA CYS A 103 -1.88 -2.04 0.63
C CYS A 103 -0.66 -2.46 -0.19
N LEU A 104 -0.80 -2.58 -1.51
CA LEU A 104 0.30 -2.69 -2.47
C LEU A 104 0.35 -1.43 -3.32
N GLY A 105 1.57 -0.95 -3.60
CA GLY A 105 1.82 0.12 -4.58
C GLY A 105 2.82 -0.34 -5.64
N LEU A 106 2.93 0.41 -6.74
CA LEU A 106 3.90 0.15 -7.80
C LEU A 106 4.97 1.24 -7.84
N GLY A 107 6.23 0.86 -7.62
CA GLY A 107 7.39 1.74 -7.75
C GLY A 107 8.01 1.67 -9.15
N THR A 108 8.60 2.78 -9.60
CA THR A 108 9.21 2.91 -10.93
C THR A 108 10.74 2.78 -10.95
N TRP A 109 11.37 2.59 -9.79
CA TRP A 109 12.84 2.51 -9.68
C TRP A 109 13.42 1.34 -10.49
N VAL A 110 14.50 1.62 -11.23
CA VAL A 110 15.24 0.72 -12.15
C VAL A 110 14.51 0.44 -13.46
N THR A 111 13.18 0.31 -13.40
CA THR A 111 12.35 -0.18 -14.50
C THR A 111 12.01 0.94 -15.48
N PHE A 112 11.20 1.90 -15.08
CA PHE A 112 10.65 2.91 -16.01
C PHE A 112 11.78 3.83 -16.51
N GLY A 113 11.87 3.98 -17.84
CA GLY A 113 12.90 4.81 -18.49
C GLY A 113 14.31 4.23 -18.45
N GLY A 114 14.43 2.97 -18.04
CA GLY A 114 15.69 2.25 -17.88
C GLY A 114 15.61 0.82 -18.40
N GLN A 115 15.32 -0.12 -17.50
CA GLN A 115 15.41 -1.56 -17.78
C GLN A 115 14.34 -2.08 -18.75
N ILE A 116 13.14 -1.47 -18.76
CA ILE A 116 11.98 -1.94 -19.55
C ILE A 116 11.55 -0.89 -20.57
N SER A 117 10.86 -1.33 -21.62
CA SER A 117 10.26 -0.43 -22.60
C SER A 117 9.03 0.29 -22.04
N ASP A 118 8.65 1.39 -22.69
CA ASP A 118 7.50 2.21 -22.31
C ASP A 118 6.18 1.42 -22.43
N GLU A 119 6.08 0.49 -23.39
CA GLU A 119 4.92 -0.40 -23.54
C GLU A 119 4.80 -1.38 -22.38
N VAL A 120 5.93 -1.92 -21.89
CA VAL A 120 5.93 -2.78 -20.70
C VAL A 120 5.57 -1.97 -19.46
N ALA A 121 6.08 -0.74 -19.34
CA ALA A 121 5.72 0.17 -18.25
C ALA A 121 4.21 0.48 -18.23
N GLU A 122 3.62 0.76 -19.39
CA GLU A 122 2.17 0.96 -19.55
C GLU A 122 1.37 -0.29 -19.15
N ARG A 123 1.81 -1.48 -19.59
CA ARG A 123 1.15 -2.74 -19.22
C ARG A 123 1.21 -2.99 -17.72
N LEU A 124 2.35 -2.77 -17.08
CA LEU A 124 2.52 -2.91 -15.63
C LEU A 124 1.59 -1.96 -14.87
N MET A 125 1.57 -0.69 -15.25
CA MET A 125 0.71 0.30 -14.60
C MET A 125 -0.78 -0.01 -14.81
N THR A 126 -1.16 -0.49 -15.99
CA THR A 126 -2.53 -0.90 -16.30
C THR A 126 -2.97 -2.08 -15.44
N ILE A 127 -2.16 -3.14 -15.36
CA ILE A 127 -2.44 -4.30 -14.50
C ILE A 127 -2.58 -3.88 -13.04
N ALA A 128 -1.67 -3.04 -12.54
CA ALA A 128 -1.74 -2.54 -11.18
C ALA A 128 -3.05 -1.80 -10.92
N TYR A 129 -3.39 -0.82 -11.77
CA TYR A 129 -4.59 0.00 -11.62
C TYR A 129 -5.87 -0.84 -11.70
N GLU A 130 -5.97 -1.74 -12.69
CA GLU A 130 -7.11 -2.64 -12.86
C GLU A 130 -7.24 -3.67 -11.72
N SER A 131 -6.14 -3.98 -11.03
CA SER A 131 -6.14 -4.79 -9.80
C SER A 131 -6.47 -3.97 -8.54
N GLY A 132 -6.80 -2.68 -8.69
CA GLY A 132 -7.18 -1.79 -7.59
C GLY A 132 -6.02 -1.12 -6.88
N VAL A 133 -4.79 -1.21 -7.39
CA VAL A 133 -3.66 -0.42 -6.90
C VAL A 133 -3.90 1.05 -7.26
N ASN A 134 -3.91 1.92 -6.27
CA ASN A 134 -3.99 3.36 -6.48
C ASN A 134 -2.66 4.10 -6.25
N LEU A 135 -1.69 3.45 -5.59
CA LEU A 135 -0.42 4.07 -5.20
C LEU A 135 0.69 3.80 -6.24
N PHE A 136 1.23 4.87 -6.82
CA PHE A 136 2.32 4.84 -7.79
C PHE A 136 3.45 5.78 -7.36
N ASP A 137 4.66 5.23 -7.27
CA ASP A 137 5.81 5.90 -6.67
C ASP A 137 6.96 6.07 -7.66
N THR A 138 7.55 7.28 -7.68
CA THR A 138 8.68 7.64 -8.53
C THR A 138 9.65 8.60 -7.81
N ALA A 139 10.67 9.11 -8.50
CA ALA A 139 11.58 10.14 -8.00
C ALA A 139 12.22 10.91 -9.16
N GLU A 140 12.63 12.16 -8.91
CA GLU A 140 13.31 12.98 -9.93
C GLU A 140 14.60 12.34 -10.46
N VAL A 141 15.30 11.57 -9.61
CA VAL A 141 16.57 10.92 -9.95
C VAL A 141 16.38 9.65 -10.80
N TYR A 142 15.19 9.06 -10.81
CA TYR A 142 14.96 7.78 -11.49
C TYR A 142 15.07 7.93 -13.00
N ALA A 143 16.09 7.28 -13.56
CA ALA A 143 16.48 7.42 -14.96
C ALA A 143 16.64 8.89 -15.39
N ALA A 144 17.16 9.74 -14.48
CA ALA A 144 17.32 11.18 -14.69
C ALA A 144 16.02 11.87 -15.14
N GLY A 145 14.92 11.59 -14.43
CA GLY A 145 13.59 12.15 -14.70
C GLY A 145 12.76 11.39 -15.75
N LYS A 146 13.34 10.47 -16.52
CA LYS A 146 12.59 9.71 -17.54
C LYS A 146 11.47 8.85 -16.95
N ALA A 147 11.66 8.31 -15.75
CA ALA A 147 10.62 7.54 -15.08
C ALA A 147 9.35 8.38 -14.83
N GLU A 148 9.51 9.65 -14.47
CA GLU A 148 8.40 10.60 -14.31
C GLU A 148 7.72 10.94 -15.64
N VAL A 149 8.49 11.14 -16.72
CA VAL A 149 7.95 11.38 -18.06
C VAL A 149 7.07 10.23 -18.53
N ILE A 150 7.53 8.99 -18.36
CA ILE A 150 6.79 7.79 -18.75
C ILE A 150 5.53 7.63 -17.90
N LEU A 151 5.66 7.75 -16.57
CA LEU A 151 4.53 7.68 -15.66
C LEU A 151 3.43 8.70 -16.01
N GLY A 152 3.83 9.96 -16.24
CA GLY A 152 2.92 11.03 -16.65
C GLY A 152 2.25 10.77 -17.99
N SER A 153 3.03 10.28 -18.97
CA SER A 153 2.52 9.93 -20.30
C SER A 153 1.48 8.81 -20.26
N ILE A 154 1.70 7.78 -19.42
CA ILE A 154 0.74 6.70 -19.23
C ILE A 154 -0.55 7.22 -18.59
N ILE A 155 -0.46 8.02 -17.51
CA ILE A 155 -1.65 8.59 -16.84
C ILE A 155 -2.49 9.39 -17.84
N LYS A 156 -1.83 10.25 -18.62
CA LYS A 156 -2.49 11.06 -19.65
C LYS A 156 -3.12 10.21 -20.75
N LYS A 157 -2.39 9.21 -21.27
CA LYS A 157 -2.87 8.30 -22.32
C LYS A 157 -4.08 7.47 -21.87
N LYS A 158 -4.04 6.96 -20.64
CA LYS A 158 -5.11 6.11 -20.10
C LYS A 158 -6.35 6.91 -19.67
N GLY A 159 -6.23 8.23 -19.48
CA GLY A 159 -7.35 9.08 -19.10
C GLY A 159 -7.95 8.73 -17.74
N TRP A 160 -7.18 8.08 -16.86
CA TRP A 160 -7.64 7.77 -15.51
C TRP A 160 -7.90 9.07 -14.74
N ARG A 161 -8.96 9.07 -13.93
CA ARG A 161 -9.28 10.24 -13.11
C ARG A 161 -8.12 10.50 -12.15
N ARG A 162 -7.60 11.72 -12.14
CA ARG A 162 -6.52 12.11 -11.21
C ARG A 162 -6.90 11.85 -9.75
N SER A 163 -8.19 11.98 -9.42
CA SER A 163 -8.75 11.74 -8.09
C SER A 163 -8.83 10.26 -7.67
N SER A 164 -8.63 9.31 -8.57
CA SER A 164 -8.53 7.88 -8.23
C SER A 164 -7.08 7.38 -8.09
N LEU A 165 -6.10 8.25 -8.27
CA LEU A 165 -4.68 7.94 -8.20
C LEU A 165 -4.03 8.61 -6.99
N VAL A 166 -3.06 7.91 -6.40
CA VAL A 166 -2.12 8.43 -5.41
C VAL A 166 -0.73 8.38 -6.01
N ILE A 167 -0.23 9.54 -6.47
CA ILE A 167 1.08 9.68 -7.10
C ILE A 167 2.06 10.25 -6.09
N THR A 168 3.20 9.58 -5.92
CA THR A 168 4.27 10.04 -5.02
C THR A 168 5.56 10.25 -5.79
N THR A 169 6.28 11.33 -5.50
CA THR A 169 7.65 11.55 -6.00
C THR A 169 8.60 11.91 -4.87
N LYS A 170 9.90 11.76 -5.10
CA LYS A 170 10.95 12.06 -4.12
C LYS A 170 11.98 13.02 -4.67
N LEU A 171 12.41 13.95 -3.82
CA LEU A 171 13.37 14.99 -4.13
C LEU A 171 14.65 14.79 -3.31
N TYR A 172 15.80 14.92 -3.98
CA TYR A 172 17.13 15.15 -3.40
C TYR A 172 18.19 15.32 -4.51
N TRP A 173 18.05 14.66 -5.65
CA TRP A 173 19.06 14.65 -6.73
C TRP A 173 18.39 15.00 -8.07
N GLY A 174 18.29 16.29 -8.38
CA GLY A 174 17.65 16.77 -9.61
C GLY A 174 18.61 17.09 -10.74
N GLY A 175 19.92 17.21 -10.47
CA GLY A 175 20.88 17.58 -11.50
C GLY A 175 22.34 17.49 -11.07
N LYS A 176 23.23 18.08 -11.90
CA LYS A 176 24.68 18.02 -11.71
C LYS A 176 25.21 19.21 -10.93
N ALA A 177 24.57 20.37 -11.03
CA ALA A 177 25.01 21.56 -10.33
C ALA A 177 24.86 21.40 -8.82
N GLU A 178 25.65 22.14 -8.06
CA GLU A 178 25.65 22.08 -6.59
C GLU A 178 24.28 22.43 -5.99
N THR A 179 23.55 23.32 -6.66
CA THR A 179 22.22 23.78 -6.24
C THR A 179 21.06 22.90 -6.74
N GLU A 180 21.35 21.85 -7.51
CA GLU A 180 20.36 20.89 -8.04
C GLU A 180 20.29 19.60 -7.20
N ARG A 181 20.70 19.69 -5.93
CA ARG A 181 20.63 18.59 -4.96
C ARG A 181 20.32 19.08 -3.53
N GLY A 182 20.02 18.13 -2.66
CA GLY A 182 19.76 18.36 -1.23
C GLY A 182 18.29 18.67 -0.95
N LEU A 183 18.04 19.25 0.22
CA LEU A 183 16.71 19.60 0.69
C LEU A 183 16.58 21.09 1.02
N SER A 184 17.45 21.92 0.43
CA SER A 184 17.29 23.38 0.47
C SER A 184 15.94 23.78 -0.10
N ARG A 185 15.39 24.91 0.38
CA ARG A 185 14.15 25.48 -0.13
C ARG A 185 14.19 25.69 -1.65
N LYS A 186 15.34 26.11 -2.18
CA LYS A 186 15.58 26.27 -3.62
C LYS A 186 15.32 24.95 -4.35
N HIS A 187 16.02 23.87 -3.95
CA HIS A 187 15.91 22.58 -4.62
C HIS A 187 14.55 21.93 -4.42
N ILE A 188 13.92 22.02 -3.24
CA ILE A 188 12.58 21.46 -3.02
C ILE A 188 11.56 22.09 -3.98
N ILE A 189 11.58 23.42 -4.12
CA ILE A 189 10.62 24.13 -4.98
C ILE A 189 10.93 23.86 -6.46
N GLU A 190 12.19 24.01 -6.88
CA GLU A 190 12.59 23.85 -8.28
C GLU A 190 12.50 22.39 -8.75
N GLY A 191 12.98 21.46 -7.92
CA GLY A 191 12.90 20.02 -8.14
C GLY A 191 11.46 19.55 -8.28
N LEU A 192 10.56 19.97 -7.37
CA LEU A 192 9.14 19.61 -7.48
C LEU A 192 8.48 20.19 -8.72
N LYS A 193 8.76 21.45 -9.08
CA LYS A 193 8.26 22.05 -10.34
C LYS A 193 8.73 21.24 -11.55
N GLY A 194 10.00 20.85 -11.58
CA GLY A 194 10.55 20.01 -12.64
C GLY A 194 9.88 18.63 -12.70
N SER A 195 9.66 17.99 -11.55
CA SER A 195 8.94 16.71 -11.46
C SER A 195 7.50 16.82 -11.96
N LEU A 196 6.75 17.84 -11.53
CA LEU A 196 5.36 18.07 -11.96
C LEU A 196 5.27 18.31 -13.47
N GLN A 197 6.22 19.07 -14.03
CA GLN A 197 6.31 19.28 -15.48
C GLN A 197 6.53 17.96 -16.23
N ARG A 198 7.47 17.12 -15.77
CA ARG A 198 7.73 15.79 -16.37
C ARG A 198 6.52 14.87 -16.24
N LEU A 199 5.87 14.87 -15.08
CA LEU A 199 4.66 14.08 -14.80
C LEU A 199 3.43 14.59 -15.57
N GLN A 200 3.44 15.83 -16.08
CA GLN A 200 2.27 16.50 -16.65
C GLN A 200 1.11 16.56 -15.64
N LEU A 201 1.42 16.83 -14.37
CA LEU A 201 0.47 16.93 -13.27
C LEU A 201 0.55 18.30 -12.60
N GLU A 202 -0.58 18.78 -12.08
CA GLU A 202 -0.61 20.00 -11.26
C GLU A 202 -0.08 19.74 -9.84
N TYR A 203 -0.27 18.54 -9.32
CA TYR A 203 0.17 18.14 -7.99
C TYR A 203 0.49 16.65 -7.88
N VAL A 204 1.34 16.32 -6.91
CA VAL A 204 1.52 14.95 -6.39
C VAL A 204 0.75 14.78 -5.07
N ASP A 205 0.33 13.57 -4.74
CA ASP A 205 -0.35 13.33 -3.46
C ASP A 205 0.63 13.39 -2.30
N VAL A 206 1.84 12.86 -2.47
CA VAL A 206 2.90 12.95 -1.47
C VAL A 206 4.23 13.30 -2.13
N VAL A 207 4.84 14.39 -1.68
CA VAL A 207 6.26 14.69 -1.99
C VAL A 207 7.15 14.19 -0.85
N PHE A 208 8.18 13.43 -1.18
CA PHE A 208 9.10 12.87 -0.18
C PHE A 208 10.47 13.55 -0.23
N ALA A 209 11.06 13.79 0.94
CA ALA A 209 12.51 13.93 1.05
C ALA A 209 13.17 12.55 0.84
N ASN A 210 13.90 12.35 -0.27
CA ASN A 210 14.40 11.02 -0.67
C ASN A 210 15.40 10.40 0.33
N ARG A 211 16.15 11.25 1.04
CA ARG A 211 17.10 10.93 2.12
C ARG A 211 17.27 12.16 3.03
N PRO A 212 17.89 12.04 4.22
CA PRO A 212 18.28 13.19 5.03
C PRO A 212 19.31 14.07 4.32
N ASP A 213 19.29 15.36 4.64
CA ASP A 213 20.27 16.35 4.21
C ASP A 213 20.92 17.00 5.44
N SER A 214 22.20 16.69 5.67
CA SER A 214 22.97 17.27 6.79
C SER A 214 23.37 18.72 6.57
N ASN A 215 23.24 19.24 5.34
CA ASN A 215 23.68 20.59 4.98
C ASN A 215 22.54 21.61 5.02
N THR A 216 21.29 21.17 5.17
CA THR A 216 20.11 22.05 5.23
C THR A 216 19.45 21.95 6.60
N PRO A 217 19.24 23.06 7.32
CA PRO A 217 18.53 23.05 8.61
C PRO A 217 17.11 22.48 8.50
N MET A 218 16.68 21.72 9.51
CA MET A 218 15.35 21.08 9.54
C MET A 218 14.21 22.09 9.36
N GLU A 219 14.34 23.28 9.96
CA GLU A 219 13.35 24.36 9.82
C GLU A 219 13.13 24.76 8.35
N GLU A 220 14.21 24.90 7.57
CA GLU A 220 14.12 25.25 6.16
C GLU A 220 13.41 24.16 5.36
N ILE A 221 13.76 22.89 5.62
CA ILE A 221 13.14 21.72 4.97
C ILE A 221 11.63 21.71 5.24
N VAL A 222 11.22 21.80 6.50
CA VAL A 222 9.81 21.74 6.90
C VAL A 222 9.02 22.93 6.35
N ARG A 223 9.59 24.15 6.35
CA ARG A 223 8.97 25.33 5.74
C ARG A 223 8.84 25.21 4.22
N ALA A 224 9.84 24.63 3.55
CA ALA A 224 9.79 24.40 2.11
C ALA A 224 8.72 23.35 1.72
N MET A 225 8.67 22.23 2.44
CA MET A 225 7.63 21.21 2.27
C MET A 225 6.22 21.76 2.55
N THR A 226 6.07 22.54 3.61
CA THR A 226 4.80 23.23 3.92
C THR A 226 4.43 24.22 2.83
N HIS A 227 5.40 24.96 2.30
CA HIS A 227 5.15 25.92 1.22
C HIS A 227 4.63 25.24 -0.05
N VAL A 228 5.26 24.17 -0.52
CA VAL A 228 4.79 23.49 -1.74
C VAL A 228 3.40 22.86 -1.56
N ILE A 229 3.04 22.44 -0.35
CA ILE A 229 1.67 22.01 -0.03
C ILE A 229 0.69 23.19 -0.10
N ASN A 230 1.01 24.31 0.55
CA ASN A 230 0.16 25.50 0.53
C ASN A 230 0.03 26.12 -0.86
N GLN A 231 0.97 25.88 -1.77
CA GLN A 231 0.88 26.26 -3.18
C GLN A 231 0.09 25.26 -4.04
N GLY A 232 -0.43 24.19 -3.45
CA GLY A 232 -1.19 23.15 -4.15
C GLY A 232 -0.34 22.26 -5.06
N MET A 233 1.00 22.26 -4.92
CA MET A 233 1.90 21.40 -5.71
C MET A 233 2.01 19.99 -5.13
N ALA A 234 1.68 19.82 -3.85
CA ALA A 234 1.58 18.53 -3.18
C ALA A 234 0.40 18.54 -2.19
N MET A 235 -0.23 17.39 -1.94
CA MET A 235 -1.28 17.29 -0.92
C MET A 235 -0.69 17.06 0.48
N TYR A 236 0.35 16.22 0.55
CA TYR A 236 1.08 15.88 1.77
C TYR A 236 2.58 15.81 1.49
N TRP A 237 3.38 15.68 2.55
CA TRP A 237 4.79 15.34 2.44
C TRP A 237 5.19 14.21 3.39
N GLY A 238 6.32 13.57 3.07
CA GLY A 238 6.88 12.50 3.87
C GLY A 238 8.41 12.47 3.83
N THR A 239 8.98 11.56 4.61
CA THR A 239 10.42 11.31 4.69
C THR A 239 10.76 9.96 4.06
N SER A 240 12.01 9.75 3.67
CA SER A 240 12.51 8.45 3.20
C SER A 240 13.93 8.26 3.67
N ARG A 241 14.23 7.12 4.32
CA ARG A 241 15.55 6.80 4.91
C ARG A 241 15.95 7.67 6.09
N TRP A 242 15.01 8.41 6.69
CA TRP A 242 15.27 9.23 7.86
C TRP A 242 15.25 8.38 9.13
N SER A 243 16.12 8.67 10.08
CA SER A 243 16.07 8.09 11.42
C SER A 243 14.79 8.51 12.16
N ALA A 244 14.39 7.75 13.17
CA ALA A 244 13.24 8.13 13.99
C ALA A 244 13.45 9.47 14.72
N MET A 245 14.72 9.83 15.00
CA MET A 245 15.08 11.11 15.61
C MET A 245 14.81 12.27 14.64
N GLU A 246 15.29 12.20 13.40
CA GLU A 246 15.09 13.25 12.39
C GLU A 246 13.60 13.43 12.06
N ILE A 247 12.81 12.34 12.01
CA ILE A 247 11.35 12.43 11.80
C ILE A 247 10.67 13.15 12.97
N MET A 248 11.10 12.87 14.21
CA MET A 248 10.59 13.57 15.39
C MET A 248 11.03 15.04 15.42
N GLU A 249 12.24 15.34 14.96
CA GLU A 249 12.74 16.72 14.81
C GLU A 249 11.88 17.50 13.81
N ALA A 250 11.59 16.93 12.63
CA ALA A 250 10.68 17.52 11.65
C ALA A 250 9.29 17.78 12.25
N TYR A 251 8.77 16.83 13.03
CA TYR A 251 7.50 17.01 13.73
C TYR A 251 7.58 18.13 14.78
N SER A 252 8.67 18.19 15.56
CA SER A 252 8.90 19.21 16.58
C SER A 252 8.93 20.61 15.97
N VAL A 253 9.71 20.80 14.90
CA VAL A 253 9.75 22.03 14.11
C VAL A 253 8.37 22.40 13.59
N ALA A 254 7.63 21.42 13.06
CA ALA A 254 6.28 21.66 12.55
C ALA A 254 5.32 22.15 13.64
N ARG A 255 5.40 21.57 14.85
CA ARG A 255 4.58 22.02 15.98
C ARG A 255 5.00 23.38 16.51
N GLN A 256 6.30 23.64 16.62
CA GLN A 256 6.83 24.90 17.12
C GLN A 256 6.45 26.09 16.23
N PHE A 257 6.48 25.91 14.92
CA PHE A 257 6.25 26.99 13.95
C PHE A 257 4.90 26.91 13.25
N ASN A 258 3.98 26.07 13.71
CA ASN A 258 2.67 25.83 13.09
C ASN A 258 2.75 25.50 11.58
N MET A 259 3.69 24.62 11.24
CA MET A 259 3.89 24.09 9.89
C MET A 259 3.24 22.70 9.76
N ILE A 260 3.25 22.15 8.55
CA ILE A 260 2.64 20.85 8.26
C ILE A 260 3.65 19.74 8.58
N PRO A 261 3.34 18.78 9.47
CA PRO A 261 4.24 17.65 9.77
C PRO A 261 4.21 16.57 8.66
N PRO A 262 5.24 15.71 8.56
CA PRO A 262 5.24 14.61 7.59
C PRO A 262 4.21 13.55 7.98
N VAL A 263 3.56 12.93 6.99
CA VAL A 263 2.52 11.91 7.23
C VAL A 263 3.03 10.47 7.12
N CYS A 264 4.19 10.26 6.50
CA CYS A 264 4.72 8.95 6.15
C CYS A 264 6.24 8.94 6.12
N GLU A 265 6.83 7.80 6.52
CA GLU A 265 8.21 7.45 6.26
C GLU A 265 8.27 6.32 5.22
N GLN A 266 9.11 6.48 4.20
CA GLN A 266 9.39 5.48 3.19
C GLN A 266 10.64 4.65 3.56
N ALA A 267 10.45 3.45 4.11
CA ALA A 267 11.53 2.66 4.71
C ALA A 267 11.75 1.29 4.03
N GLU A 268 13.01 0.81 4.01
CA GLU A 268 13.31 -0.55 3.55
C GLU A 268 12.67 -1.57 4.50
N TYR A 269 11.93 -2.53 3.96
CA TYR A 269 11.39 -3.62 4.76
C TYR A 269 11.29 -4.91 3.96
N HIS A 270 11.91 -5.94 4.49
CA HIS A 270 11.84 -7.29 3.95
C HIS A 270 12.36 -8.29 5.00
N LEU A 271 12.33 -9.58 4.70
CA LEU A 271 12.73 -10.65 5.64
C LEU A 271 14.12 -10.42 6.26
N PHE A 272 15.05 -9.83 5.52
CA PHE A 272 16.42 -9.54 5.98
C PHE A 272 16.68 -8.10 6.51
N GLN A 273 15.69 -7.20 6.48
CA GLN A 273 15.81 -5.82 6.96
C GLN A 273 14.54 -5.44 7.71
N ARG A 274 14.59 -5.48 9.05
CA ARG A 274 13.38 -5.50 9.89
C ARG A 274 13.32 -4.43 10.96
N GLU A 275 14.46 -4.10 11.56
CA GLU A 275 14.56 -3.35 12.81
C GLU A 275 13.77 -2.04 12.79
N LYS A 276 14.05 -1.15 11.84
CA LYS A 276 13.40 0.17 11.75
C LYS A 276 11.88 0.07 11.70
N VAL A 277 11.35 -0.80 10.85
CA VAL A 277 9.91 -0.91 10.59
C VAL A 277 9.16 -1.68 11.67
N GLU A 278 9.80 -2.68 12.30
CA GLU A 278 9.17 -3.47 13.36
C GLU A 278 9.32 -2.83 14.76
N VAL A 279 10.33 -1.98 14.99
CA VAL A 279 10.63 -1.41 16.31
C VAL A 279 10.40 0.09 16.37
N GLN A 280 10.94 0.86 15.42
CA GLN A 280 10.95 2.32 15.51
C GLN A 280 9.67 2.96 14.95
N LEU A 281 9.23 2.54 13.77
CA LEU A 281 8.06 3.14 13.11
C LEU A 281 6.74 2.95 13.88
N PRO A 282 6.46 1.83 14.58
CA PRO A 282 5.26 1.70 15.40
C PRO A 282 5.18 2.76 16.51
N GLU A 283 6.32 3.10 17.14
CA GLU A 283 6.37 4.16 18.14
C GLU A 283 6.08 5.54 17.53
N LEU A 284 6.61 5.84 16.34
CA LEU A 284 6.29 7.08 15.62
C LEU A 284 4.81 7.15 15.22
N TYR A 285 4.23 6.04 14.76
CA TYR A 285 2.81 5.97 14.45
C TYR A 285 1.95 6.30 15.67
N HIS A 286 2.25 5.68 16.82
CA HIS A 286 1.48 5.93 18.04
C HIS A 286 1.63 7.36 18.55
N LYS A 287 2.87 7.90 18.58
CA LYS A 287 3.19 9.23 19.13
C LYS A 287 2.75 10.37 18.24
N ILE A 288 3.08 10.32 16.94
CA ILE A 288 2.93 11.46 16.02
C ILE A 288 2.09 11.13 14.78
N GLY A 289 1.69 9.88 14.58
CA GLY A 289 0.77 9.48 13.51
C GLY A 289 1.42 9.21 12.15
N VAL A 290 2.76 9.14 12.10
CA VAL A 290 3.50 8.84 10.86
C VAL A 290 3.27 7.39 10.45
N GLY A 291 2.83 7.18 9.20
CA GLY A 291 2.68 5.85 8.60
C GLY A 291 3.97 5.29 8.02
N ALA A 292 3.96 3.99 7.71
CA ALA A 292 5.06 3.34 7.02
C ALA A 292 4.63 2.92 5.59
N MET A 293 5.36 3.42 4.59
CA MET A 293 5.28 2.94 3.21
C MET A 293 6.59 2.23 2.89
N THR A 294 6.57 0.91 2.74
CA THR A 294 7.83 0.16 2.69
C THR A 294 8.29 -0.11 1.25
N TRP A 295 9.59 -0.25 1.04
CA TRP A 295 10.18 -0.52 -0.27
C TRP A 295 11.14 -1.72 -0.26
N SER A 296 11.44 -2.23 -1.45
CA SER A 296 12.26 -3.44 -1.69
C SER A 296 11.79 -4.69 -0.93
N PRO A 297 10.51 -5.07 -0.95
CA PRO A 297 10.01 -6.25 -0.22
C PRO A 297 10.71 -7.56 -0.61
N LEU A 298 11.28 -7.62 -1.81
CA LEU A 298 12.04 -8.77 -2.32
C LEU A 298 13.57 -8.56 -2.28
N ALA A 299 14.06 -7.54 -1.57
CA ALA A 299 15.48 -7.18 -1.47
C ALA A 299 16.17 -7.11 -2.85
N CYS A 300 15.61 -6.32 -3.77
CA CYS A 300 16.05 -6.22 -5.17
C CYS A 300 15.97 -7.53 -5.98
N GLY A 301 15.08 -8.45 -5.58
CA GLY A 301 14.87 -9.75 -6.22
C GLY A 301 15.62 -10.91 -5.55
N ILE A 302 16.44 -10.64 -4.52
CA ILE A 302 17.16 -11.67 -3.75
C ILE A 302 16.20 -12.73 -3.21
N ILE A 303 15.07 -12.28 -2.66
CA ILE A 303 14.09 -13.15 -1.98
C ILE A 303 13.30 -14.04 -2.95
N SER A 304 13.37 -13.79 -4.26
CA SER A 304 12.73 -14.68 -5.24
C SER A 304 13.43 -16.04 -5.40
N GLY A 305 14.62 -16.22 -4.83
CA GLY A 305 15.43 -17.43 -5.01
C GLY A 305 16.17 -17.51 -6.36
N LYS A 306 15.95 -16.57 -7.28
CA LYS A 306 16.55 -16.57 -8.63
C LYS A 306 18.08 -16.56 -8.66
N TYR A 307 18.74 -16.26 -7.53
CA TYR A 307 20.19 -16.18 -7.41
C TYR A 307 20.84 -17.43 -6.79
N GLY A 308 20.07 -18.50 -6.53
CA GLY A 308 20.58 -19.71 -5.89
C GLY A 308 21.68 -20.43 -6.67
N SER A 309 21.73 -20.24 -8.00
CA SER A 309 22.68 -20.88 -8.92
C SER A 309 23.62 -19.88 -9.62
N GLY A 310 23.75 -18.66 -9.08
CA GLY A 310 24.52 -17.58 -9.69
C GLY A 310 23.66 -16.39 -10.11
N VAL A 311 24.21 -15.47 -10.90
CA VAL A 311 23.52 -14.24 -11.33
C VAL A 311 22.96 -14.40 -12.73
N PRO A 312 21.63 -14.48 -12.92
CA PRO A 312 21.04 -14.58 -14.26
C PRO A 312 21.29 -13.33 -15.09
N GLU A 313 21.49 -13.48 -16.40
CA GLU A 313 21.82 -12.38 -17.32
C GLU A 313 20.71 -11.32 -17.44
N SER A 314 19.43 -11.71 -17.32
CA SER A 314 18.29 -10.80 -17.35
C SER A 314 17.92 -10.18 -15.99
N SER A 315 18.69 -10.49 -14.94
CA SER A 315 18.39 -10.06 -13.58
C SER A 315 18.85 -8.63 -13.29
N ARG A 316 18.30 -7.99 -12.26
CA ARG A 316 18.74 -6.64 -11.85
C ARG A 316 20.24 -6.58 -11.51
N ALA A 317 20.81 -7.67 -11.00
CA ALA A 317 22.21 -7.73 -10.57
C ALA A 317 23.21 -7.88 -11.74
N SER A 318 22.76 -8.15 -12.97
CA SER A 318 23.63 -8.16 -14.15
C SER A 318 23.80 -6.77 -14.80
N LEU A 319 22.94 -5.80 -14.43
CA LEU A 319 23.00 -4.44 -14.96
C LEU A 319 24.30 -3.74 -14.52
N LYS A 320 24.96 -3.04 -15.45
CA LYS A 320 26.28 -2.42 -15.24
C LYS A 320 26.36 -1.52 -13.99
N CYS A 321 25.31 -0.74 -13.70
CA CYS A 321 25.27 0.16 -12.55
C CYS A 321 24.89 -0.54 -11.21
N TYR A 322 24.70 -1.86 -11.21
CA TYR A 322 24.28 -2.66 -10.04
C TYR A 322 25.36 -3.66 -9.58
N GLN A 323 26.63 -3.37 -9.86
CA GLN A 323 27.76 -4.18 -9.41
C GLN A 323 27.76 -4.38 -7.89
N TRP A 324 27.37 -3.36 -7.11
CA TRP A 324 27.19 -3.45 -5.66
C TRP A 324 26.17 -4.53 -5.24
N LEU A 325 25.11 -4.76 -6.04
CA LEU A 325 24.10 -5.78 -5.76
C LEU A 325 24.65 -7.17 -6.05
N LYS A 326 25.43 -7.31 -7.13
CA LYS A 326 26.14 -8.55 -7.46
C LYS A 326 27.10 -8.94 -6.34
N GLU A 327 27.89 -7.99 -5.85
CA GLU A 327 28.82 -8.19 -4.72
C GLU A 327 28.07 -8.60 -3.44
N ARG A 328 26.94 -7.94 -3.15
CA ARG A 328 26.08 -8.32 -2.01
C ARG A 328 25.56 -9.75 -2.12
N ILE A 329 25.13 -10.18 -3.31
CA ILE A 329 24.60 -11.52 -3.56
C ILE A 329 25.68 -12.60 -3.37
N VAL A 330 26.89 -12.38 -3.91
CA VAL A 330 27.99 -13.38 -3.83
C VAL A 330 28.74 -13.38 -2.50
N SER A 331 28.52 -12.36 -1.67
CA SER A 331 29.09 -12.27 -0.32
C SER A 331 28.70 -13.46 0.57
N GLU A 332 29.44 -13.66 1.66
CA GLU A 332 29.11 -14.69 2.65
C GLU A 332 27.69 -14.49 3.22
N GLU A 333 27.32 -13.24 3.52
CA GLU A 333 26.00 -12.90 4.03
C GLU A 333 24.90 -13.17 2.99
N GLY A 334 25.16 -12.81 1.72
CA GLY A 334 24.25 -13.13 0.61
C GLY A 334 23.99 -14.64 0.48
N ARG A 335 25.04 -15.46 0.60
CA ARG A 335 24.91 -16.94 0.60
C ARG A 335 24.14 -17.47 1.80
N LYS A 336 24.36 -16.92 3.00
CA LYS A 336 23.56 -17.25 4.20
C LYS A 336 22.07 -16.93 3.99
N GLN A 337 21.77 -15.79 3.37
CA GLN A 337 20.39 -15.43 3.01
C GLN A 337 19.80 -16.43 2.01
N GLN A 338 20.53 -16.85 0.97
CA GLN A 338 20.05 -17.85 0.02
C GLN A 338 19.75 -19.20 0.69
N ASN A 339 20.54 -19.64 1.67
CA ASN A 339 20.24 -20.85 2.42
C ASN A 339 18.94 -20.71 3.22
N LYS A 340 18.74 -19.58 3.92
CA LYS A 340 17.47 -19.30 4.61
C LYS A 340 16.28 -19.27 3.66
N LEU A 341 16.46 -18.80 2.41
CA LEU A 341 15.38 -18.84 1.41
C LEU A 341 15.01 -20.27 1.03
N LYS A 342 15.98 -21.20 0.94
CA LYS A 342 15.70 -22.63 0.73
C LYS A 342 14.88 -23.21 1.88
N ASP A 343 15.23 -22.83 3.10
CA ASP A 343 14.50 -23.27 4.30
C ASP A 343 13.08 -22.69 4.40
N LEU A 344 12.81 -21.56 3.73
CA LEU A 344 11.48 -20.94 3.64
C LEU A 344 10.60 -21.57 2.54
N SER A 345 11.18 -22.23 1.53
CA SER A 345 10.42 -22.83 0.43
C SER A 345 9.34 -23.83 0.89
N PRO A 346 9.61 -24.75 1.85
CA PRO A 346 8.58 -25.67 2.35
C PRO A 346 7.36 -24.96 2.97
N ILE A 347 7.56 -23.79 3.58
CA ILE A 347 6.46 -22.97 4.10
C ILE A 347 5.62 -22.42 2.95
N ALA A 348 6.27 -21.88 1.92
CA ALA A 348 5.58 -21.34 0.74
C ALA A 348 4.76 -22.42 0.01
N GLU A 349 5.35 -23.60 -0.19
CA GLU A 349 4.71 -24.77 -0.80
C GLU A 349 3.48 -25.23 0.00
N ARG A 350 3.61 -25.38 1.33
CA ARG A 350 2.50 -25.76 2.20
C ARG A 350 1.35 -24.75 2.18
N LEU A 351 1.66 -23.46 2.01
CA LEU A 351 0.64 -22.40 1.89
C LEU A 351 0.08 -22.25 0.47
N GLY A 352 0.61 -23.01 -0.50
CA GLY A 352 0.22 -22.97 -1.91
C GLY A 352 0.54 -21.62 -2.56
N CYS A 353 1.71 -21.06 -2.27
CA CYS A 353 2.13 -19.76 -2.79
C CYS A 353 3.61 -19.77 -3.18
N THR A 354 4.03 -18.75 -3.94
CA THR A 354 5.45 -18.57 -4.28
C THR A 354 6.21 -17.87 -3.15
N LEU A 355 7.54 -18.00 -3.14
CA LEU A 355 8.38 -17.32 -2.15
C LEU A 355 8.25 -15.78 -2.23
N PRO A 356 8.16 -15.13 -3.41
CA PRO A 356 7.79 -13.72 -3.53
C PRO A 356 6.45 -13.38 -2.87
N GLN A 357 5.41 -14.17 -3.12
CA GLN A 357 4.09 -13.96 -2.52
C GLN A 357 4.15 -14.06 -0.99
N LEU A 358 4.85 -15.08 -0.46
CA LEU A 358 5.05 -15.25 0.98
C LEU A 358 5.75 -14.02 1.58
N ALA A 359 6.81 -13.53 0.94
CA ALA A 359 7.59 -12.41 1.45
C ALA A 359 6.82 -11.08 1.43
N VAL A 360 6.06 -10.80 0.36
CA VAL A 360 5.21 -9.61 0.27
C VAL A 360 4.07 -9.68 1.30
N ALA A 361 3.40 -10.83 1.42
CA ALA A 361 2.36 -11.04 2.42
C ALA A 361 2.90 -10.91 3.85
N TRP A 362 4.12 -11.41 4.08
CA TRP A 362 4.81 -11.26 5.35
C TRP A 362 5.06 -9.77 5.67
N CYS A 363 5.46 -8.96 4.69
CA CYS A 363 5.62 -7.51 4.91
C CYS A 363 4.28 -6.84 5.30
N LEU A 364 3.17 -7.27 4.68
CA LEU A 364 1.82 -6.73 4.93
C LEU A 364 1.17 -7.20 6.23
N ARG A 365 1.71 -8.25 6.87
CA ARG A 365 1.18 -8.80 8.13
C ARG A 365 1.16 -7.75 9.25
N ASN A 366 2.10 -6.81 9.20
CA ASN A 366 2.20 -5.76 10.18
C ASN A 366 1.18 -4.66 9.84
N GLU A 367 0.17 -4.47 10.68
CA GLU A 367 -0.84 -3.42 10.48
C GLU A 367 -0.25 -2.01 10.50
N GLY A 368 0.94 -1.82 11.09
CA GLY A 368 1.69 -0.57 11.04
C GLY A 368 2.25 -0.24 9.65
N VAL A 369 2.33 -1.21 8.74
CA VAL A 369 2.67 -0.99 7.33
C VAL A 369 1.40 -0.63 6.56
N SER A 370 1.35 0.62 6.09
CA SER A 370 0.22 1.14 5.31
C SER A 370 0.22 0.60 3.89
N SER A 371 1.39 0.53 3.24
CA SER A 371 1.54 -0.02 1.89
C SER A 371 2.95 -0.57 1.65
N VAL A 372 3.06 -1.56 0.77
CA VAL A 372 4.32 -2.14 0.29
C VAL A 372 4.50 -1.80 -1.20
N LEU A 373 5.57 -1.09 -1.53
CA LEU A 373 5.93 -0.75 -2.91
C LEU A 373 6.60 -1.93 -3.61
N LEU A 374 5.94 -2.42 -4.65
CA LEU A 374 6.42 -3.47 -5.52
C LEU A 374 7.32 -2.90 -6.63
N GLY A 375 8.24 -3.71 -7.11
CA GLY A 375 8.99 -3.43 -8.33
C GLY A 375 9.03 -4.68 -9.20
N SER A 376 8.54 -4.56 -10.43
CA SER A 376 8.44 -5.68 -11.38
C SER A 376 8.99 -5.26 -12.75
N SER A 377 9.75 -6.15 -13.39
CA SER A 377 10.26 -5.93 -14.75
C SER A 377 9.40 -6.59 -15.83
N THR A 378 8.45 -7.46 -15.45
CA THR A 378 7.51 -8.10 -16.38
C THR A 378 6.11 -8.18 -15.79
N PRO A 379 5.05 -8.24 -16.62
CA PRO A 379 3.67 -8.43 -16.18
C PRO A 379 3.46 -9.63 -15.26
N GLU A 380 4.12 -10.75 -15.55
CA GLU A 380 3.96 -12.00 -14.82
C GLU A 380 4.45 -11.86 -13.37
N GLN A 381 5.59 -11.18 -13.17
CA GLN A 381 6.09 -10.87 -11.83
C GLN A 381 5.13 -9.97 -11.04
N LEU A 382 4.50 -9.00 -11.72
CA LEU A 382 3.53 -8.13 -11.06
C LEU A 382 2.27 -8.90 -10.66
N ILE A 383 1.71 -9.71 -11.56
CA ILE A 383 0.54 -10.54 -11.27
C ILE A 383 0.84 -11.52 -10.13
N GLU A 384 2.01 -12.17 -10.16
CA GLU A 384 2.48 -13.04 -9.08
C GLU A 384 2.52 -12.28 -7.74
N ASN A 385 3.17 -11.10 -7.70
CA ASN A 385 3.32 -10.30 -6.49
C ASN A 385 1.99 -9.76 -5.96
N LEU A 386 1.05 -9.38 -6.83
CA LEU A 386 -0.31 -8.99 -6.44
C LEU A 386 -1.06 -10.17 -5.80
N GLY A 387 -0.74 -11.40 -6.21
CA GLY A 387 -1.17 -12.66 -5.61
C GLY A 387 -0.82 -12.83 -4.12
N ALA A 388 0.03 -11.97 -3.55
CA ALA A 388 0.36 -11.99 -2.13
C ALA A 388 -0.86 -11.66 -1.24
N ILE A 389 -1.85 -10.94 -1.76
CA ILE A 389 -3.06 -10.58 -1.01
C ILE A 389 -3.83 -11.83 -0.57
N GLN A 390 -3.85 -12.88 -1.40
CA GLN A 390 -4.51 -14.15 -1.11
C GLN A 390 -3.74 -14.98 -0.06
N VAL A 391 -2.47 -14.66 0.17
CA VAL A 391 -1.62 -15.30 1.19
C VAL A 391 -1.75 -14.61 2.53
N LEU A 392 -2.05 -13.31 2.56
CA LEU A 392 -2.15 -12.52 3.80
C LEU A 392 -3.07 -13.14 4.88
N PRO A 393 -4.29 -13.66 4.56
CA PRO A 393 -5.13 -14.33 5.56
C PRO A 393 -4.53 -15.63 6.12
N LYS A 394 -3.59 -16.26 5.41
CA LYS A 394 -2.90 -17.49 5.83
C LYS A 394 -1.69 -17.21 6.74
N MET A 395 -1.31 -15.94 6.92
CA MET A 395 -0.17 -15.50 7.73
C MET A 395 -0.49 -15.54 9.24
N THR A 396 -0.71 -16.75 9.75
CA THR A 396 -1.03 -16.99 11.18
C THR A 396 0.20 -16.78 12.07
N ALA A 397 -0.03 -16.61 13.39
CA ALA A 397 1.06 -16.49 14.36
C ALA A 397 2.04 -17.67 14.32
N HIS A 398 1.54 -18.89 14.05
CA HIS A 398 2.37 -20.08 13.88
C HIS A 398 3.32 -19.95 12.67
N VAL A 399 2.78 -19.58 11.50
CA VAL A 399 3.57 -19.37 10.27
C VAL A 399 4.64 -18.30 10.50
N VAL A 400 4.26 -17.18 11.14
CA VAL A 400 5.19 -16.09 11.45
C VAL A 400 6.30 -16.56 12.38
N SER A 401 5.98 -17.35 13.41
CA SER A 401 6.97 -17.91 14.33
C SER A 401 7.95 -18.86 13.62
N GLU A 402 7.47 -19.66 12.68
CA GLU A 402 8.30 -20.57 11.89
C GLU A 402 9.27 -19.79 10.99
N ILE A 403 8.79 -18.74 10.33
CA ILE A 403 9.61 -17.81 9.56
C ILE A 403 10.66 -17.13 10.46
N ASP A 404 10.27 -16.65 11.65
CA ASP A 404 11.19 -16.03 12.61
C ASP A 404 12.31 -17.00 13.06
N ASN A 405 11.98 -18.28 13.27
CA ASN A 405 12.93 -19.32 13.66
C ASN A 405 13.96 -19.64 12.57
N ILE A 406 13.57 -19.55 11.29
CA ILE A 406 14.47 -19.69 10.14
C ILE A 406 15.34 -18.44 9.99
N LEU A 407 14.72 -17.27 10.05
CA LEU A 407 15.43 -16.01 9.81
C LEU A 407 16.39 -15.64 10.94
N ARG A 408 16.07 -15.98 12.19
CA ARG A 408 16.84 -15.70 13.42
C ARG A 408 17.32 -14.25 13.51
N ASN A 409 16.46 -13.32 13.09
CA ASN A 409 16.73 -11.89 13.06
C ASN A 409 15.54 -11.07 13.55
N LYS A 410 14.64 -11.68 14.32
CA LYS A 410 13.52 -10.98 14.94
C LYS A 410 14.09 -9.86 15.83
N PRO A 411 13.76 -8.58 15.56
CA PRO A 411 14.32 -7.49 16.33
C PRO A 411 13.71 -7.49 17.74
N TYR A 412 14.53 -7.11 18.72
CA TYR A 412 14.11 -7.03 20.11
C TYR A 412 13.10 -5.90 20.31
N SER A 413 11.98 -6.17 20.99
CA SER A 413 11.01 -5.14 21.39
C SER A 413 11.08 -4.89 22.89
N LYS A 414 11.00 -3.63 23.33
CA LYS A 414 10.92 -3.29 24.77
C LYS A 414 9.73 -3.93 25.49
N LYS A 415 8.70 -4.39 24.76
CA LYS A 415 7.57 -5.13 25.33
C LYS A 415 7.97 -6.51 25.89
N ASP A 416 9.10 -7.07 25.46
CA ASP A 416 9.61 -8.37 25.90
C ASP A 416 10.27 -8.33 27.30
N TYR A 417 10.40 -7.13 27.92
CA TYR A 417 11.01 -6.94 29.24
C TYR A 417 10.08 -7.26 30.43
N ARG A 418 8.79 -7.49 30.17
CA ARG A 418 7.75 -7.70 31.21
C ARG A 418 7.13 -9.11 31.19
N SER A 419 7.72 -10.03 30.45
CA SER A 419 7.28 -11.44 30.34
C SER A 419 8.28 -12.39 30.95
#